data_AF-A0A3N5J7A8-F1
#
_entry.id   AF-A0A3N5J7A8-F1
#
_cell.length_a   1.000
_cell.length_b   1.000
_cell.length_c   1.000
_cell.angle_alpha   90.00
_cell.angle_beta   90.00
_cell.angle_gamma   90.00
#
_symmetry.space_group_name_H-M   'P 1'
#
loop_
_entity.id
_entity.type
_entity.pdbx_description
1 polymer ?
#
loop_
_entity_poly.entity_id
_entity_poly.type
_entity_poly.pdbx_seq_one_letter_code
_entity_poly.pdbx_strand_id
1 'polypeptide(L)'
;MSEGPNFVTADFQNGPLKESGVNGCHNEDLIAIVIDRLNGFQSGDYNCRENALALTKLEEALHWLNHRTAARQVRGVEGTHAI
;
A
#
# COMPACT_ATOMS: atom_id res chain seq x y z
N MET A 1 9.78 -11.86 -22.82
CA MET A 1 9.02 -12.17 -21.59
C MET A 1 9.57 -13.48 -21.07
N SER A 2 10.24 -13.48 -19.92
CA SER A 2 10.85 -14.69 -19.37
C SER A 2 9.78 -15.64 -18.85
N GLU A 3 9.84 -16.91 -19.26
CA GLU A 3 8.98 -18.03 -18.82
C GLU A 3 9.31 -18.49 -17.40
N GLY A 4 9.21 -17.58 -16.43
CA GLY A 4 9.18 -17.93 -15.01
C GLY A 4 7.73 -18.08 -14.53
N PRO A 5 7.48 -18.85 -13.46
CA PRO A 5 6.16 -18.86 -12.85
C PRO A 5 5.81 -17.44 -12.36
N ASN A 6 4.63 -16.97 -12.76
CA ASN A 6 4.06 -15.77 -12.16
C ASN A 6 3.50 -16.13 -10.79
N PHE A 7 4.09 -15.58 -9.74
CA PHE A 7 3.67 -15.83 -8.36
C PHE A 7 2.53 -14.91 -7.90
N VAL A 8 2.45 -13.69 -8.44
CA VAL A 8 1.43 -12.68 -8.11
C VAL A 8 1.25 -11.71 -9.28
N THR A 9 0.00 -11.51 -9.71
CA THR A 9 -0.40 -10.40 -10.59
C THR A 9 -1.11 -9.34 -9.75
N ALA A 10 -0.71 -8.08 -9.88
CA ALA A 10 -1.36 -6.95 -9.23
C ALA A 10 -1.65 -5.86 -10.26
N ASP A 11 -2.93 -5.52 -10.42
CA ASP A 11 -3.38 -4.40 -11.22
C ASP A 11 -3.57 -3.19 -10.30
N PHE A 12 -2.90 -2.08 -10.62
CA PHE A 12 -3.00 -0.85 -9.81
C PHE A 12 -4.15 0.03 -10.28
N GLN A 13 -4.76 0.72 -9.31
CA GLN A 13 -5.77 1.72 -9.57
C GLN A 13 -5.23 2.78 -10.54
N ASN A 14 -5.94 2.95 -11.66
CA ASN A 14 -5.63 3.94 -12.67
C ASN A 14 -6.74 5.00 -12.71
N GLY A 15 -6.35 6.25 -12.43
CA GLY A 15 -7.27 7.38 -12.39
C GLY A 15 -8.06 7.51 -11.08
N PRO A 16 -8.70 8.67 -10.85
CA PRO A 16 -9.41 8.96 -9.62
C PRO A 16 -10.67 8.10 -9.44
N LEU A 17 -10.93 7.63 -8.21
CA LEU A 17 -12.01 6.67 -7.92
C LEU A 17 -13.41 7.13 -8.36
N LYS A 18 -13.71 8.44 -8.25
CA LYS A 18 -15.04 8.96 -8.63
C LYS A 18 -15.22 9.11 -10.14
N GLU A 19 -14.13 9.17 -10.90
CA GLU A 19 -14.15 9.35 -12.35
C GLU A 19 -14.02 8.00 -13.07
N SER A 20 -13.14 7.12 -12.58
CA SER A 20 -12.78 5.85 -13.23
C SER A 20 -13.34 4.61 -12.53
N GLY A 21 -14.01 4.78 -11.38
CA GLY A 21 -14.41 3.67 -10.52
C GLY A 21 -13.21 2.95 -9.88
N VAL A 22 -13.48 1.81 -9.25
CA VAL A 22 -12.44 0.92 -8.75
C VAL A 22 -12.00 0.00 -9.88
N ASN A 23 -10.73 0.06 -10.26
CA ASN A 23 -10.14 -0.74 -11.35
C ASN A 23 -8.80 -1.39 -11.00
N GLY A 24 -8.34 -1.25 -9.76
CA GLY A 24 -7.15 -1.92 -9.25
C GLY A 24 -6.91 -1.64 -7.76
N CYS A 25 -5.83 -2.19 -7.24
CA CYS A 25 -5.37 -1.93 -5.88
C CYS A 25 -4.61 -0.61 -5.76
N HIS A 26 -4.59 -0.06 -4.56
CA HIS A 26 -3.76 1.08 -4.19
C HIS A 26 -2.40 0.60 -3.66
N ASN A 27 -1.43 1.52 -3.57
CA ASN A 27 -0.12 1.18 -3.01
C ASN A 27 -0.24 0.74 -1.54
N GLU A 28 -1.16 1.39 -0.84
CA GLU A 28 -1.55 1.17 0.54
C GLU A 28 -1.95 -0.28 0.79
N ASP A 29 -2.67 -0.92 -0.15
CA ASP A 29 -3.12 -2.31 -0.03
C ASP A 29 -1.93 -3.28 0.01
N LEU A 30 -0.96 -3.10 -0.89
CA LEU A 30 0.24 -3.94 -0.94
C LEU A 30 1.15 -3.71 0.27
N ILE A 31 1.29 -2.45 0.72
CA ILE A 31 2.06 -2.13 1.92
C ILE A 31 1.43 -2.79 3.15
N ALA A 32 0.10 -2.74 3.30
CA ALA A 32 -0.60 -3.38 4.41
C ALA A 32 -0.39 -4.90 4.43
N ILE A 33 -0.41 -5.56 3.27
CA ILE A 33 -0.12 -7.00 3.15
C ILE A 33 1.32 -7.31 3.62
N VAL A 34 2.30 -6.50 3.24
CA VAL A 34 3.69 -6.72 3.64
C VAL A 34 3.89 -6.45 5.14
N ILE A 35 3.22 -5.44 5.70
CA ILE A 35 3.22 -5.16 7.15
C ILE A 35 2.68 -6.37 7.92
N ASP A 36 1.51 -6.89 7.52
CA ASP A 36 0.91 -8.06 8.18
C ASP A 36 1.86 -9.27 8.15
N ARG A 37 2.46 -9.56 6.99
CA ARG A 37 3.43 -10.64 6.83
C ARG A 37 4.67 -10.46 7.72
N LEU A 38 5.24 -9.25 7.77
CA LEU A 38 6.42 -8.97 8.58
C LEU A 38 6.10 -9.00 10.08
N ASN A 39 4.90 -8.58 10.49
CA ASN A 39 4.46 -8.72 11.88
C ASN A 39 4.40 -10.19 12.29
N GLY A 40 3.89 -11.07 11.42
CA GLY A 40 3.94 -12.52 11.64
C GLY A 40 5.36 -13.03 11.87
N PHE A 41 6.31 -12.68 11.00
CA PHE A 41 7.72 -13.06 11.19
C PHE A 41 8.34 -12.48 12.46
N GLN A 42 8.05 -11.21 12.77
CA GLN A 42 8.60 -10.53 13.93
C GLN A 42 8.05 -11.07 15.26
N SER A 43 6.81 -11.57 15.26
CA SER A 43 6.19 -12.21 16.43
C SER A 43 6.58 -13.68 16.62
N GLY A 44 7.13 -14.32 15.58
CA GLY A 44 7.46 -15.75 15.58
C GLY A 44 8.96 -16.04 15.72
N ASP A 45 9.35 -17.26 15.33
CA ASP A 45 10.73 -17.76 15.41
C ASP A 45 11.72 -17.04 14.48
N TYR A 46 11.20 -16.22 13.55
CA TYR A 46 11.98 -15.49 12.56
C TYR A 46 12.17 -14.01 12.93
N ASN A 47 12.06 -13.68 14.22
CA ASN A 47 12.23 -12.31 14.68
C ASN A 47 13.66 -11.81 14.44
N CYS A 48 13.80 -10.56 13.99
CA CYS A 48 15.10 -9.93 13.82
C CYS A 48 15.01 -8.41 13.86
N ARG A 49 16.16 -7.73 13.95
CA ARG A 49 16.21 -6.27 13.99
C ARG A 49 15.77 -5.66 12.66
N GLU A 50 16.16 -6.28 11.56
CA GLU A 50 15.89 -5.82 10.21
C GLU A 50 14.39 -5.85 9.90
N ASN A 51 13.67 -6.88 10.36
CA ASN A 51 12.21 -6.98 10.25
C ASN A 51 11.53 -5.82 11.00
N ALA A 52 11.95 -5.52 12.23
CA ALA A 52 11.40 -4.41 13.01
C ALA A 52 11.66 -3.03 12.35
N LEU A 53 12.85 -2.84 11.78
CA LEU A 53 13.19 -1.62 11.04
C LEU A 53 12.37 -1.50 9.75
N ALA A 54 12.19 -2.59 9.02
CA ALA A 54 11.36 -2.64 7.81
C ALA A 54 9.89 -2.33 8.13
N LEU A 55 9.33 -2.92 9.20
CA LEU A 55 7.98 -2.63 9.70
C LEU A 55 7.80 -1.14 9.96
N THR A 56 8.71 -0.54 10.73
CA THR A 56 8.66 0.90 11.05
C THR A 56 8.59 1.76 9.78
N LYS A 57 9.37 1.41 8.75
CA LYS A 57 9.41 2.17 7.49
C LYS A 57 8.20 1.95 6.59
N LEU A 58 7.63 0.76 6.59
CA LEU A 58 6.39 0.48 5.88
C LEU A 58 5.20 1.18 6.54
N GLU A 59 5.13 1.18 7.87
CA GLU A 59 4.11 1.90 8.63
C GLU A 59 4.20 3.42 8.41
N GLU A 60 5.41 3.97 8.40
CA GLU A 60 5.65 5.38 8.05
C GLU A 60 5.21 5.70 6.62
N ALA A 61 5.53 4.83 5.64
CA ALA A 61 5.08 5.00 4.28
C ALA A 61 3.54 4.97 4.17
N LEU A 62 2.89 4.00 4.81
CA LEU A 62 1.43 3.88 4.86
C LEU A 62 0.78 5.11 5.51
N HIS A 63 1.38 5.62 6.60
CA HIS A 63 0.92 6.85 7.25
C HIS A 63 0.91 8.03 6.28
N TRP A 64 2.00 8.28 5.54
CA TRP A 64 2.07 9.42 4.63
C TRP A 64 1.13 9.31 3.43
N LEU A 65 0.92 8.09 2.93
CA LEU A 65 -0.05 7.82 1.87
C LEU A 65 -1.49 8.10 2.33
N ASN A 66 -1.86 7.61 3.52
CA ASN A 66 -3.16 7.89 4.13
C ASN A 66 -3.34 9.38 4.45
N HIS A 67 -2.30 10.04 4.96
CA HIS A 67 -2.32 11.48 5.21
C HIS A 67 -2.61 12.27 3.92
N ARG A 68 -1.97 11.90 2.80
CA ARG A 68 -2.25 12.52 1.49
C ARG A 68 -3.71 12.34 1.10
N THR A 69 -4.28 11.14 1.25
CA THR A 69 -5.68 10.86 0.94
C THR A 69 -6.63 11.67 1.84
N ALA A 70 -6.38 11.70 3.15
CA ALA A 70 -7.14 12.50 4.10
C ALA A 70 -7.07 14.00 3.81
N ALA A 71 -5.90 14.53 3.44
CA ALA A 71 -5.76 15.92 3.03
C ALA A 71 -6.57 16.24 1.76
N ARG A 72 -6.72 15.28 0.83
CA ARG A 72 -7.61 15.43 -0.33
C ARG A 72 -9.08 15.40 0.07
N GLN A 73 -9.46 14.55 1.03
CA GLN A 73 -10.82 14.50 1.59
C GLN A 73 -11.22 15.82 2.25
N VAL A 74 -10.35 16.36 3.12
CA VAL A 74 -10.59 17.63 3.83
C VAL A 74 -10.82 18.79 2.86
N ARG A 75 -10.12 18.80 1.73
CA ARG A 75 -10.28 19.82 0.67
C ARG A 75 -11.48 19.55 -0.25
N GLY A 76 -12.20 18.44 -0.07
CA GLY A 76 -13.34 18.05 -0.90
C GLY A 76 -12.98 17.54 -2.30
N VAL A 77 -11.70 17.29 -2.58
CA VAL A 77 -11.18 16.92 -3.91
C VAL A 77 -10.77 15.45 -4.02
N GLU A 78 -11.04 14.65 -2.99
CA GLU A 78 -10.78 13.21 -3.03
C GLU A 78 -11.54 12.54 -4.20
N GLY A 79 -10.80 11.70 -4.94
CA GLY A 79 -11.35 10.97 -6.07
C GLY A 79 -11.55 11.82 -7.32
N THR A 80 -10.94 13.00 -7.41
CA THR A 80 -10.89 13.85 -8.61
C THR A 80 -9.45 14.22 -8.98
N HIS A 81 -9.21 14.72 -10.20
CA HIS A 81 -7.93 15.31 -10.60
C HIS A 81 -7.62 16.70 -9.99
N ALA A 82 -8.56 17.30 -9.27
CA ALA A 82 -8.36 18.64 -8.70
C ALA A 82 -7.20 18.65 -7.69
N ILE A 83 -6.43 19.75 -7.71
CA ILE A 83 -5.23 19.94 -6.88
C ILE A 83 -5.62 20.11 -5.43
#